data_AF-A0A960JT20-F1
#
_entry.id   AF-A0A960JT20-F1
#
_cell.length_a   1.000
_cell.length_b   1.000
_cell.length_c   1.000
_cell.angle_alpha   90.00
_cell.angle_beta   90.00
_cell.angle_gamma   90.00
#
_symmetry.space_group_name_H-M   'P 1'
#
loop_
_entity.id
_entity.type
_entity.pdbx_description
1 polymer ?
#
loop_
_entity_poly.entity_id
_entity_poly.type
_entity_poly.pdbx_seq_one_letter_code
_entity_poly.pdbx_strand_id
1 'polypeptide(L)'
;MGVYANSSEDDEALKRHGLALAEVCEAELAGWVSRCVTQRAEAWEPGLGEKLGEQAHQAGLEAQAAVGPQLRQLLIADADLQSTSPLAVLRNAVEFPTRVLTQAGVPDVVRDDFAAKAFPDDRYDLCIGSFSDLSVEAQQLGIVWGAAKAHVMISRHRSQ
;
A
#
# COMPACT_ATOMS: atom_id res chain seq x y z
N MET A 1 -7.19 9.88 -39.55
CA MET A 1 -7.48 10.88 -38.50
C MET A 1 -7.89 10.19 -37.19
N GLY A 2 -7.18 9.14 -36.73
CA GLY A 2 -7.71 8.25 -35.67
C GLY A 2 -6.68 7.55 -34.80
N VAL A 3 -5.49 8.13 -34.59
CA VAL A 3 -4.47 7.55 -33.68
C VAL A 3 -4.07 8.53 -32.57
N TYR A 4 -4.13 9.84 -32.82
CA TYR A 4 -3.73 10.85 -31.83
C TYR A 4 -4.80 11.22 -30.79
N ALA A 5 -6.08 10.89 -31.03
CA ALA A 5 -7.18 11.22 -30.09
C ALA A 5 -7.24 10.26 -28.88
N ASN A 6 -6.72 9.03 -29.01
CA ASN A 6 -6.90 7.98 -28.00
C ASN A 6 -5.95 8.13 -26.80
N SER A 7 -4.71 8.60 -27.01
CA SER A 7 -3.71 8.66 -25.94
C SER A 7 -4.09 9.61 -24.80
N SER A 8 -4.75 10.74 -25.10
CA SER A 8 -5.17 11.69 -24.06
C SER A 8 -6.32 11.15 -23.22
N GLU A 9 -7.29 10.47 -23.85
CA GLU A 9 -8.40 9.83 -23.14
C GLU A 9 -7.93 8.64 -22.30
N ASP A 10 -6.99 7.85 -22.83
CA ASP A 10 -6.37 6.72 -22.12
C ASP A 10 -5.56 7.22 -20.89
N ASP A 11 -4.84 8.33 -21.03
CA ASP A 11 -4.09 8.97 -19.94
C ASP A 11 -5.03 9.53 -18.86
N GLU A 12 -6.16 10.13 -19.25
CA GLU A 12 -7.19 10.59 -18.32
C GLU A 12 -7.87 9.42 -17.60
N ALA A 13 -8.16 8.33 -18.30
CA ALA A 13 -8.71 7.12 -17.71
C ALA A 13 -7.74 6.49 -16.70
N LEU A 14 -6.44 6.41 -17.04
CA LEU A 14 -5.40 5.94 -16.13
C LEU A 14 -5.36 6.79 -14.85
N LYS A 15 -5.36 8.12 -14.97
CA LYS A 15 -5.38 9.03 -13.81
C LYS A 15 -6.63 8.83 -12.94
N ARG A 16 -7.79 8.63 -13.56
CA ARG A 16 -9.05 8.36 -12.84
C ARG A 16 -8.98 7.06 -12.04
N HIS A 17 -8.47 5.99 -12.64
CA HIS A 17 -8.25 4.72 -11.93
C HIS A 17 -7.20 4.85 -10.82
N GLY A 18 -6.14 5.63 -11.06
CA GLY A 18 -5.12 5.93 -10.07
C GLY A 18 -5.67 6.69 -8.86
N LEU A 19 -6.52 7.69 -9.08
CA LEU A 19 -7.19 8.43 -8.00
C LEU A 19 -8.10 7.53 -7.17
N ALA A 20 -8.94 6.72 -7.81
CA ALA A 20 -9.82 5.80 -7.09
C ALA A 20 -9.03 4.79 -6.23
N LEU A 21 -7.94 4.23 -6.78
CA LEU A 21 -7.06 3.34 -6.03
C LEU A 21 -6.39 4.06 -4.85
N ALA A 22 -5.89 5.28 -5.06
CA ALA A 22 -5.27 6.08 -4.00
C ALA A 22 -6.25 6.35 -2.85
N GLU A 23 -7.48 6.74 -3.18
CA GLU A 23 -8.53 7.05 -2.19
C GLU A 23 -8.86 5.85 -1.30
N VAL A 24 -9.07 4.67 -1.90
CA VAL A 24 -9.36 3.45 -1.13
C VAL A 24 -8.14 3.03 -0.31
N CYS A 25 -6.94 3.05 -0.87
CA CYS A 25 -5.74 2.69 -0.11
C CYS A 25 -5.47 3.66 1.06
N GLU A 26 -5.65 4.96 0.86
CA GLU A 26 -5.52 5.98 1.91
C GLU A 26 -6.53 5.75 3.04
N ALA A 27 -7.79 5.47 2.70
CA ALA A 27 -8.84 5.24 3.69
C ALA A 27 -8.61 3.96 4.52
N GLU A 28 -8.05 2.92 3.92
CA GLU A 28 -7.82 1.63 4.58
C GLU A 28 -6.52 1.58 5.40
N LEU A 29 -5.56 2.48 5.15
CA LEU A 29 -4.22 2.35 5.72
C LEU A 29 -4.20 2.43 7.25
N ALA A 30 -4.94 3.38 7.83
CA ALA A 30 -5.02 3.52 9.29
C ALA A 30 -5.64 2.29 9.95
N GLY A 31 -6.68 1.74 9.33
CA GLY A 31 -7.34 0.51 9.77
C GLY A 31 -6.41 -0.70 9.68
N TRP A 32 -5.64 -0.82 8.60
CA TRP A 32 -4.63 -1.88 8.44
C TRP A 32 -3.55 -1.84 9.52
N VAL A 33 -2.97 -0.67 9.82
CA VAL A 33 -1.98 -0.53 10.91
C VAL A 33 -2.58 -0.98 12.24
N SER A 34 -3.79 -0.52 12.54
CA SER A 34 -4.49 -0.84 13.79
C SER A 34 -4.71 -2.35 13.92
N ARG A 35 -5.15 -3.02 12.84
CA ARG A 35 -5.31 -4.47 12.80
C ARG A 35 -3.99 -5.20 13.01
N CYS A 36 -2.91 -4.74 12.38
CA CYS A 36 -1.59 -5.37 12.50
C CYS A 36 -1.09 -5.36 13.96
N VAL A 37 -1.14 -4.20 14.62
CA VAL A 37 -0.71 -4.07 16.02
C VAL A 37 -1.58 -4.91 16.93
N THR A 38 -2.91 -4.74 16.85
CA THR A 38 -3.85 -5.40 17.77
C THR A 38 -3.78 -6.93 17.65
N GLN A 39 -3.75 -7.47 16.43
CA GLN A 39 -3.68 -8.92 16.21
C GLN A 39 -2.34 -9.50 16.64
N ARG A 40 -1.21 -8.85 16.31
CA ARG A 40 0.12 -9.36 16.66
C ARG A 40 0.36 -9.30 18.17
N ALA A 41 -0.09 -8.23 18.83
CA ALA A 41 0.01 -8.08 20.26
C ALA A 41 -0.87 -9.09 21.02
N GLU A 42 -2.12 -9.28 20.58
CA GLU A 42 -3.04 -10.25 21.20
C GLU A 42 -2.54 -11.69 21.05
N ALA A 43 -1.95 -12.03 19.91
CA ALA A 43 -1.35 -13.34 19.67
C ALA A 43 -0.14 -13.62 20.58
N TRP A 44 0.56 -12.58 21.04
CA TRP A 44 1.69 -12.70 21.95
C TRP A 44 1.24 -12.77 23.41
N GLU A 45 0.43 -11.80 23.85
CA GLU A 45 -0.10 -11.71 25.20
C GLU A 45 -1.59 -11.36 25.14
N PRO A 46 -2.49 -12.25 25.59
CA PRO A 46 -3.92 -11.96 25.63
C PRO A 46 -4.23 -10.67 26.40
N GLY A 47 -5.05 -9.81 25.80
CA GLY A 47 -5.40 -8.47 26.31
C GLY A 47 -4.38 -7.37 25.99
N LEU A 48 -3.21 -7.68 25.43
CA LEU A 48 -2.26 -6.65 25.01
C LEU A 48 -2.76 -5.90 23.77
N GLY A 49 -3.50 -6.55 22.86
CA GLY A 49 -4.08 -5.89 21.70
C GLY A 49 -5.03 -4.75 22.09
N GLU A 50 -5.86 -4.98 23.10
CA GLU A 50 -6.76 -3.95 23.66
C GLU A 50 -5.96 -2.80 24.31
N LYS A 51 -4.95 -3.12 25.13
CA LYS A 51 -4.08 -2.12 25.79
C LYS A 51 -3.37 -1.20 24.77
N LEU A 52 -2.98 -1.74 23.61
CA LEU A 52 -2.31 -0.97 22.56
C LEU A 52 -3.26 -0.27 21.59
N GLY A 53 -4.58 -0.43 21.73
CA GLY A 53 -5.57 0.05 20.75
C GLY A 53 -5.44 1.54 20.40
N GLU A 54 -5.25 2.41 21.39
CA GLU A 54 -5.08 3.84 21.14
C GLU A 54 -3.76 4.15 20.41
N GLN A 55 -2.65 3.52 20.82
CA GLN A 55 -1.36 3.70 20.17
C GLN A 55 -1.37 3.18 18.73
N ALA A 56 -2.08 2.07 18.50
CA ALA A 56 -2.30 1.49 17.18
C ALA A 56 -3.10 2.42 16.28
N HIS A 57 -4.17 3.04 16.82
CA HIS A 57 -4.98 4.01 16.10
C HIS A 57 -4.17 5.24 15.70
N GLN A 58 -3.43 5.84 16.64
CA GLN A 58 -2.58 7.01 16.36
C GLN A 58 -1.49 6.68 15.32
N ALA A 59 -0.83 5.53 15.45
CA ALA A 59 0.16 5.08 14.47
C ALA A 59 -0.47 4.87 13.08
N GLY A 60 -1.73 4.43 13.01
CA GLY A 60 -2.47 4.32 11.76
C GLY A 60 -2.74 5.67 11.09
N LEU A 61 -3.13 6.68 11.88
CA LEU A 61 -3.33 8.04 11.36
C LEU A 61 -2.01 8.65 10.86
N GLU A 62 -0.91 8.42 11.58
CA GLU A 62 0.42 8.83 11.14
C GLU A 62 0.83 8.16 9.82
N ALA A 63 0.59 6.85 9.69
CA ALA A 63 0.86 6.11 8.46
C ALA A 63 0.07 6.66 7.27
N GLN A 64 -1.23 6.91 7.48
CA GLN A 64 -2.10 7.52 6.46
C GLN A 64 -1.57 8.89 6.02
N ALA A 65 -1.18 9.75 6.97
CA ALA A 65 -0.65 11.08 6.67
C ALA A 65 0.72 11.05 5.96
N ALA A 66 1.57 10.08 6.28
CA ALA A 66 2.92 9.97 5.72
C ALA A 66 2.95 9.31 4.34
N VAL A 67 2.19 8.22 4.17
CA VAL A 67 2.26 7.35 2.97
C VAL A 67 1.20 7.70 1.95
N GLY A 68 0.01 8.13 2.39
CA GLY A 68 -1.12 8.45 1.52
C GLY A 68 -0.80 9.46 0.42
N PRO A 69 -0.29 10.66 0.76
CA PRO A 69 0.06 11.67 -0.23
C PRO A 69 1.11 11.20 -1.25
N GLN A 70 2.07 10.38 -0.83
CA GLN A 70 3.10 9.81 -1.72
C GLN A 70 2.48 8.83 -2.72
N LEU A 71 1.60 7.96 -2.24
CA LEU A 71 0.88 7.00 -3.07
C LEU A 71 0.01 7.70 -4.11
N ARG A 72 -0.76 8.72 -3.69
CA ARG A 72 -1.58 9.53 -4.60
C ARG A 72 -0.74 10.23 -5.64
N GLN A 73 0.35 10.89 -5.23
CA GLN A 73 1.25 11.58 -6.16
C GLN A 73 1.81 10.61 -7.21
N LEU A 74 2.22 9.41 -6.81
CA LEU A 74 2.68 8.37 -7.73
C LEU A 74 1.58 7.95 -8.71
N LEU A 75 0.37 7.68 -8.21
CA LEU A 75 -0.73 7.11 -9.01
C LEU A 75 -1.31 8.10 -10.05
N ILE A 76 -1.22 9.40 -9.80
CA ILE A 76 -1.67 10.44 -10.75
C ILE A 76 -0.57 10.96 -11.67
N ALA A 77 0.69 10.63 -11.38
CA ALA A 77 1.81 10.95 -12.24
C ALA A 77 1.66 10.24 -13.60
N ASP A 78 2.23 10.86 -14.64
CA ASP A 78 2.32 10.24 -15.96
C ASP A 78 2.99 8.85 -15.85
N ALA A 79 2.49 7.88 -16.62
CA ALA A 79 2.95 6.50 -16.58
C ALA A 79 4.47 6.35 -16.73
N ASP A 80 5.09 7.20 -17.56
CA ASP A 80 6.54 7.20 -17.83
C ASP A 80 7.36 7.81 -16.68
N LEU A 81 6.71 8.60 -15.81
CA LEU A 81 7.35 9.25 -14.65
C LEU A 81 7.23 8.44 -13.36
N GLN A 82 6.50 7.31 -13.38
CA GLN A 82 6.32 6.46 -12.21
C GLN A 82 7.56 5.57 -12.00
N SER A 83 8.51 6.06 -11.21
CA SER A 83 9.80 5.40 -10.92
C SER A 83 9.71 4.17 -10.01
N THR A 84 8.56 3.93 -9.39
CA THR A 84 8.31 2.80 -8.48
C THR A 84 6.89 2.26 -8.62
N SER A 85 6.57 1.19 -7.89
CA SER A 85 5.21 0.63 -7.84
C SER A 85 4.42 1.16 -6.64
N PRO A 86 3.08 1.24 -6.74
CA PRO A 86 2.23 1.60 -5.60
C PRO A 86 2.43 0.69 -4.38
N LEU A 87 2.64 -0.62 -4.60
CA LEU A 87 2.95 -1.56 -3.52
C LEU A 87 4.28 -1.24 -2.84
N ALA A 88 5.31 -0.82 -3.58
CA ALA A 88 6.57 -0.42 -2.97
C ALA A 88 6.40 0.79 -2.03
N VAL A 89 5.53 1.75 -2.37
CA VAL A 89 5.20 2.88 -1.48
C VAL A 89 4.43 2.40 -0.25
N LEU A 90 3.41 1.57 -0.43
CA LEU A 90 2.59 1.04 0.66
C LEU A 90 3.41 0.22 1.68
N ARG A 91 4.42 -0.52 1.21
CA ARG A 91 5.29 -1.31 2.08
C ARG A 91 6.04 -0.50 3.12
N ASN A 92 6.28 0.80 2.86
CA ASN A 92 6.90 1.69 3.84
C ASN A 92 6.02 1.86 5.09
N ALA A 93 4.71 1.64 4.99
CA ALA A 93 3.79 1.73 6.13
C ALA A 93 4.04 0.68 7.21
N VAL A 94 4.86 -0.35 6.96
CA VAL A 94 5.22 -1.38 7.94
C VAL A 94 5.99 -0.84 9.15
N GLU A 95 6.65 0.32 9.01
CA GLU A 95 7.38 0.95 10.11
C GLU A 95 6.47 1.33 11.29
N PHE A 96 5.23 1.74 11.00
CA PHE A 96 4.27 2.25 11.99
C PHE A 96 3.80 1.17 12.98
N PRO A 97 3.25 0.02 12.55
CA PRO A 97 2.91 -1.06 13.47
C PRO A 97 4.17 -1.65 14.14
N THR A 98 5.29 -1.76 13.41
CA THR A 98 6.55 -2.27 13.95
C THR A 98 7.05 -1.44 15.13
N ARG A 99 6.96 -0.11 15.04
CA ARG A 99 7.35 0.82 16.10
C ARG A 99 6.50 0.62 17.36
N VAL A 100 5.18 0.51 17.22
CA VAL A 100 4.27 0.30 18.37
C VAL A 100 4.58 -1.03 19.06
N LEU A 101 4.68 -2.12 18.29
CA LEU A 101 4.95 -3.45 18.82
C LEU A 101 6.32 -3.53 19.52
N THR A 102 7.35 -2.90 18.93
CA THR A 102 8.69 -2.86 19.51
C THR A 102 8.71 -2.08 20.81
N GLN A 103 8.03 -0.93 20.87
CA GLN A 103 7.93 -0.12 22.09
C GLN A 103 7.16 -0.84 23.21
N ALA A 104 6.19 -1.68 22.84
CA ALA A 104 5.47 -2.54 23.77
C ALA A 104 6.26 -3.81 24.19
N GLY A 105 7.44 -4.04 23.63
CA GLY A 105 8.28 -5.20 23.96
C GLY A 105 7.79 -6.53 23.38
N VAL A 106 6.95 -6.49 22.33
CA VAL A 106 6.54 -7.70 21.62
C VAL A 106 7.77 -8.29 20.91
N PRO A 107 8.04 -9.60 21.04
CA PRO A 107 9.20 -10.23 20.40
C PRO A 107 9.01 -10.37 18.89
N ASP A 108 10.13 -10.37 18.17
CA ASP A 108 10.16 -10.62 16.73
C ASP A 108 9.62 -12.01 16.39
N VAL A 109 9.08 -12.13 15.18
CA VAL A 109 8.51 -13.39 14.71
C VAL A 109 9.57 -14.19 13.95
N VAL A 110 9.47 -15.51 14.00
CA VAL A 110 10.28 -16.37 13.12
C VAL A 110 9.73 -16.27 11.71
N ARG A 111 10.55 -15.79 10.78
CA ARG A 111 10.20 -15.62 9.36
C ARG A 111 10.92 -16.65 8.51
N ASP A 112 10.33 -16.99 7.38
CA ASP A 112 11.04 -17.79 6.38
C ASP A 112 12.17 -16.99 5.71
N ASP A 113 13.16 -17.71 5.19
CA ASP A 113 14.37 -17.11 4.60
C ASP A 113 14.07 -16.21 3.39
N PHE A 114 12.99 -16.46 2.66
CA PHE A 114 12.62 -15.65 1.51
C PHE A 114 12.02 -14.32 1.95
N ALA A 115 11.06 -14.34 2.87
CA ALA A 115 10.44 -13.15 3.46
C ALA A 115 11.48 -12.28 4.17
N ALA A 116 12.37 -12.89 4.97
CA ALA A 116 13.42 -12.17 5.67
C ALA A 116 14.41 -11.46 4.72
N LYS A 117 14.70 -12.04 3.55
CA LYS A 117 15.54 -11.42 2.51
C LYS A 117 14.80 -10.34 1.73
N ALA A 118 13.53 -10.56 1.43
CA ALA A 118 12.72 -9.62 0.65
C ALA A 118 12.38 -8.35 1.43
N PHE A 119 12.16 -8.48 2.74
CA PHE A 119 11.73 -7.40 3.62
C PHE A 119 12.54 -7.41 4.92
N PRO A 120 13.84 -7.06 4.90
CA PRO A 120 14.71 -7.18 6.08
C PRO A 120 14.16 -6.46 7.32
N ASP A 121 13.52 -5.31 7.12
CA ASP A 121 13.00 -4.46 8.20
C ASP A 121 11.63 -4.90 8.75
N ASP A 122 10.97 -5.87 8.12
CA ASP A 122 9.65 -6.35 8.53
C ASP A 122 9.74 -7.41 9.64
N ARG A 123 10.09 -6.96 10.85
CA ARG A 123 10.35 -7.82 12.02
C ARG A 123 9.16 -8.69 12.46
N TYR A 124 7.96 -8.35 12.02
CA TYR A 124 6.72 -8.98 12.45
C TYR A 124 5.94 -9.65 11.31
N ASP A 125 6.52 -9.76 10.11
CA ASP A 125 5.86 -10.35 8.93
C ASP A 125 4.50 -9.70 8.65
N LEU A 126 4.50 -8.36 8.57
CA LEU A 126 3.33 -7.51 8.42
C LEU A 126 3.31 -6.80 7.06
N CYS A 127 4.41 -6.83 6.29
CA CYS A 127 4.56 -6.01 5.10
C CYS A 127 3.43 -6.26 4.08
N ILE A 128 2.93 -5.18 3.46
CA ILE A 128 1.90 -5.25 2.43
C ILE A 128 2.49 -5.96 1.19
N GLY A 129 2.15 -7.23 1.03
CA GLY A 129 2.53 -8.05 -0.12
C GLY A 129 1.63 -7.78 -1.33
N SER A 130 0.37 -7.43 -1.07
CA SER A 130 -0.70 -7.29 -2.05
C SER A 130 -1.72 -6.21 -1.65
N PHE A 131 -2.52 -5.72 -2.59
CA PHE A 131 -3.59 -4.78 -2.26
C PHE A 131 -4.71 -5.43 -1.42
N SER A 132 -4.88 -6.75 -1.50
CA SER A 132 -5.84 -7.48 -0.66
C SER A 132 -5.52 -7.44 0.84
N ASP A 133 -4.28 -7.09 1.22
CA ASP A 133 -3.91 -6.90 2.63
C ASP A 133 -4.61 -5.66 3.23
N LEU A 134 -4.98 -4.69 2.38
CA LEU A 134 -5.78 -3.53 2.75
C LEU A 134 -7.27 -3.84 2.69
N SER A 135 -7.77 -4.22 1.50
CA SER A 135 -9.17 -4.58 1.28
C SER A 135 -9.39 -5.29 -0.07
N VAL A 136 -10.54 -5.96 -0.21
CA VAL A 136 -10.96 -6.57 -1.50
C VAL A 136 -11.16 -5.50 -2.58
N GLU A 137 -11.66 -4.32 -2.21
CA GLU A 137 -11.85 -3.22 -3.13
C GLU A 137 -10.51 -2.66 -3.65
N ALA A 138 -9.53 -2.47 -2.75
CA ALA A 138 -8.17 -2.09 -3.14
C ALA A 138 -7.57 -3.10 -4.13
N GLN A 139 -7.80 -4.40 -3.92
CA GLN A 139 -7.36 -5.44 -4.85
C GLN A 139 -7.98 -5.29 -6.24
N GLN A 140 -9.30 -5.05 -6.32
CA GLN A 140 -9.98 -4.87 -7.60
C GLN A 140 -9.49 -3.61 -8.33
N LEU A 141 -9.39 -2.49 -7.62
CA LEU A 141 -8.90 -1.23 -8.18
C LEU A 141 -7.43 -1.33 -8.62
N GLY A 142 -6.61 -2.08 -7.89
CA GLY A 142 -5.22 -2.38 -8.25
C GLY A 142 -5.10 -3.11 -9.59
N ILE A 143 -5.98 -4.09 -9.84
CA ILE A 143 -6.04 -4.82 -11.11
C ILE A 143 -6.46 -3.88 -12.25
N VAL A 144 -7.52 -3.09 -12.05
CA VAL A 144 -8.04 -2.16 -13.06
C VAL A 144 -6.99 -1.11 -13.44
N TRP A 145 -6.35 -0.49 -12.44
CA TRP A 145 -5.28 0.47 -12.67
C TRP A 145 -4.08 -0.16 -13.40
N GLY A 146 -3.65 -1.36 -12.99
CA GLY A 146 -2.54 -2.07 -13.63
C GLY A 146 -2.81 -2.38 -15.11
N ALA A 147 -4.04 -2.80 -15.43
CA ALA A 147 -4.46 -3.02 -16.81
C ALA A 147 -4.48 -1.72 -17.63
N ALA A 148 -5.01 -0.63 -17.07
CA ALA A 148 -5.01 0.68 -17.73
C ALA A 148 -3.58 1.19 -18.00
N LYS A 149 -2.67 1.06 -17.02
CA LYS A 149 -1.26 1.45 -17.20
C LYS A 149 -0.59 0.65 -18.30
N ALA A 150 -0.80 -0.67 -18.33
CA ALA A 150 -0.25 -1.53 -19.39
C ALA A 150 -0.80 -1.13 -20.77
N HIS A 151 -2.09 -0.82 -20.88
CA HIS A 151 -2.69 -0.35 -22.14
C HIS A 151 -2.03 0.94 -22.65
N VAL A 152 -1.92 1.96 -21.78
CA VAL A 152 -1.26 3.24 -22.11
C VAL A 152 0.17 3.00 -22.61
N MET A 153 0.96 2.22 -21.86
CA MET A 153 2.35 1.93 -22.22
C MET A 153 2.45 1.23 -23.58
N ILE A 154 1.61 0.23 -23.86
CA ILE A 154 1.60 -0.49 -25.14
C ILE A 154 1.17 0.43 -26.28
N SER A 155 0.14 1.26 -26.09
CA SER A 155 -0.36 2.19 -27.10
C SER A 155 0.68 3.25 -27.45
N ARG A 156 1.43 3.76 -26.47
CA ARG A 156 2.55 4.69 -26.67
C ARG A 156 3.69 4.04 -27.45
N HIS A 157 4.10 2.82 -27.08
CA HIS A 157 5.16 2.08 -27.79
C HIS A 157 4.83 1.79 -29.25
N ARG A 158 3.55 1.58 -29.60
CA ARG A 158 3.11 1.34 -30.99
C ARG A 158 3.07 2.60 -31.85
N SER A 159 3.08 3.78 -31.22
CA SER A 159 2.95 5.08 -31.89
C SER A 159 4.30 5.78 -32.09
N GLN A 160 5.40 5.15 -31.67
CA GLN A 160 6.80 5.55 -31.89
C GLN A 160 7.39 4.75 -33.06
#